data_AF-M2LC56-F1
#
_entry.id   AF-M2LC56-F1
#
_cell.length_a   1.000
_cell.length_b   1.000
_cell.length_c   1.000
_cell.angle_alpha   90.00
_cell.angle_beta   90.00
_cell.angle_gamma   90.00
#
_symmetry.space_group_name_H-M   'P 1'
#
loop_
_entity.id
_entity.type
_entity.pdbx_description
1 polymer ?
#
loop_
_entity_poly.entity_id
_entity_poly.type
_entity_poly.pdbx_seq_one_letter_code
_entity_poly.pdbx_strand_id
1 'polypeptide(L)'
;MDTQKDADIISGPMTAALIGYSGVFMRYALAVTPKNYLLFGCHVVNFSAQCTQGYRYVNYHYMGGSQKVLEKRAKEGLKGAEGGLEQAKMSFDQAADQAEKGLQQGYKKVEGSVKEAMGQVEKAVR
;
A
#
# COMPACT_ATOMS: atom_id res chain seq x y z
N MET A 1 5.58 -13.47 -8.94
CA MET A 1 5.04 -14.85 -9.04
C MET A 1 3.52 -14.78 -9.06
N ASP A 2 2.81 -15.65 -9.79
CA ASP A 2 1.33 -15.58 -9.95
C ASP A 2 0.56 -15.68 -8.61
N THR A 3 1.18 -16.31 -7.61
CA THR A 3 0.71 -16.38 -6.23
C THR A 3 0.68 -15.03 -5.48
N GLN A 4 1.28 -13.99 -6.04
CA GLN A 4 1.32 -12.64 -5.46
C GLN A 4 0.22 -11.72 -6.01
N LYS A 5 -0.47 -12.12 -7.09
CA LYS A 5 -1.61 -11.37 -7.60
C LYS A 5 -2.82 -11.54 -6.67
N ASP A 6 -3.68 -10.52 -6.63
CA ASP A 6 -4.89 -10.49 -5.81
C ASP A 6 -5.72 -11.76 -6.01
N ALA A 7 -6.26 -12.34 -4.94
CA ALA A 7 -7.03 -13.58 -5.04
C ALA A 7 -8.38 -13.39 -5.76
N ASP A 8 -8.81 -12.15 -5.98
CA ASP A 8 -10.08 -11.78 -6.64
C ASP A 8 -10.09 -12.08 -8.15
N ILE A 9 -8.91 -12.13 -8.80
CA ILE A 9 -8.82 -12.43 -10.23
C ILE A 9 -8.88 -13.94 -10.52
N ILE A 10 -8.91 -14.79 -9.48
CA ILE A 10 -8.89 -16.23 -9.65
C ILE A 10 -10.27 -16.71 -10.10
N SER A 11 -10.33 -17.33 -11.28
CA SER A 11 -11.57 -17.94 -11.78
C SER A 11 -11.79 -19.32 -11.17
N GLY A 12 -12.86 -19.45 -10.36
CA GLY A 12 -13.29 -20.71 -9.75
C GLY A 12 -13.62 -21.82 -10.75
N PRO A 13 -14.49 -21.58 -11.76
CA PRO A 13 -14.84 -22.59 -12.76
C PRO A 13 -13.63 -23.12 -13.56
N MET A 14 -12.73 -22.21 -13.94
CA MET A 14 -11.50 -22.58 -14.66
C MET A 14 -10.59 -23.45 -13.78
N THR A 15 -10.41 -23.07 -12.51
CA THR A 15 -9.59 -23.80 -11.54
C THR A 15 -10.14 -25.20 -11.30
N ALA A 16 -11.46 -25.34 -11.12
CA ALA A 16 -12.10 -26.65 -10.96
C ALA A 16 -11.96 -27.53 -12.22
N ALA A 17 -12.14 -26.95 -13.41
CA ALA A 17 -11.96 -27.66 -14.68
C ALA A 17 -10.52 -28.18 -14.85
N LEU A 18 -9.50 -27.38 -14.51
CA LEU A 18 -8.09 -27.76 -14.60
C LEU A 18 -7.69 -28.85 -13.59
N ILE A 19 -8.26 -28.80 -12.38
CA ILE A 19 -8.11 -29.85 -11.36
C ILE A 19 -8.70 -31.17 -11.89
N GLY A 20 -9.93 -31.14 -12.41
CA GLY A 20 -10.58 -32.31 -12.99
C GLY A 20 -9.83 -32.88 -14.20
N TYR A 21 -9.40 -32.00 -15.12
CA TYR A 21 -8.57 -32.35 -16.27
C TYR A 21 -7.29 -33.07 -15.83
N SER A 22 -6.55 -32.51 -14.88
CA SER A 22 -5.31 -33.12 -14.38
C SER A 22 -5.56 -34.50 -13.75
N GLY A 23 -6.68 -34.68 -13.04
CA GLY A 23 -7.11 -35.96 -12.49
C GLY A 23 -7.32 -37.04 -13.55
N VAL A 24 -8.05 -36.71 -14.61
CA VAL A 24 -8.30 -37.63 -15.74
C VAL A 24 -6.98 -38.02 -16.41
N PHE A 25 -6.09 -37.07 -16.64
CA PHE A 25 -4.80 -37.33 -17.29
C PHE A 25 -3.85 -38.15 -16.41
N MET A 26 -3.87 -37.99 -15.08
CA MET A 26 -3.14 -38.88 -14.17
C MET A 26 -3.65 -40.32 -14.24
N ARG A 27 -4.97 -40.52 -14.28
CA ARG A 27 -5.56 -41.86 -14.44
C ARG A 27 -5.17 -42.50 -15.77
N TYR A 28 -5.19 -41.71 -16.86
CA TYR A 28 -4.78 -42.14 -18.19
C TYR A 28 -3.31 -42.55 -18.23
N ALA A 29 -2.41 -41.75 -17.66
CA ALA A 29 -0.97 -42.01 -17.63
C ALA A 29 -0.59 -43.36 -16.97
N LEU A 30 -1.41 -43.81 -16.01
CA LEU A 30 -1.27 -45.11 -15.34
C LEU A 30 -2.04 -46.26 -16.02
N ALA A 31 -3.06 -45.94 -16.84
CA ALA A 31 -3.89 -46.91 -17.56
C ALA A 31 -3.24 -47.42 -18.85
N VAL A 32 -2.46 -46.59 -19.52
CA VAL A 32 -1.81 -46.94 -20.79
C VAL A 32 -0.65 -47.90 -20.59
N THR A 33 -0.42 -48.80 -21.56
CA THR A 33 0.72 -49.73 -21.56
C THR A 33 1.60 -49.47 -22.77
N PRO A 34 2.92 -49.21 -22.58
CA PRO A 34 3.62 -49.07 -21.30
C PRO A 34 3.20 -47.81 -20.51
N LYS A 35 3.29 -47.85 -19.18
CA LYS A 35 2.88 -46.74 -18.29
C LYS A 35 3.77 -45.51 -18.47
N ASN A 36 3.19 -44.31 -18.44
CA ASN A 36 3.92 -43.06 -18.65
C ASN A 36 4.04 -42.25 -17.34
N TYR A 37 5.11 -42.50 -16.59
CA TYR A 37 5.36 -41.84 -15.30
C TYR A 37 5.75 -40.36 -15.42
N LEU A 38 6.34 -39.93 -16.55
CA LEU A 38 6.65 -38.52 -16.80
C LEU A 38 5.36 -37.70 -16.94
N LEU A 39 4.40 -38.21 -17.72
CA LEU A 39 3.10 -37.57 -17.87
C LEU A 39 2.35 -37.54 -16.54
N PHE A 40 2.37 -38.65 -15.79
CA PHE A 40 1.80 -38.67 -14.44
C PHE A 40 2.43 -37.60 -13.52
N GLY A 41 3.76 -37.54 -13.45
CA GLY A 41 4.47 -36.55 -12.62
C GLY A 41 4.15 -35.10 -13.01
N CYS A 42 4.11 -34.80 -14.30
CA CYS A 42 3.72 -33.48 -14.80
C CYS A 42 2.31 -33.08 -14.32
N HIS A 43 1.33 -33.98 -14.44
CA HIS A 43 -0.04 -33.71 -14.02
C HIS A 43 -0.19 -33.66 -12.49
N VAL A 44 0.62 -34.38 -11.71
CA VAL A 44 0.66 -34.26 -10.24
C VAL A 44 1.11 -32.85 -9.82
N VAL A 45 2.19 -32.34 -10.43
CA VAL A 45 2.69 -30.99 -10.13
C VAL A 45 1.66 -29.93 -10.53
N ASN A 46 1.08 -30.06 -11.73
CA ASN A 46 0.04 -29.13 -12.21
C ASN A 46 -1.20 -29.16 -11.30
N PHE A 47 -1.66 -30.35 -10.89
CA PHE A 47 -2.76 -30.53 -9.96
C PHE A 47 -2.48 -29.84 -8.61
N SER A 48 -1.28 -30.03 -8.07
CA SER A 48 -0.87 -29.45 -6.77
C SER A 48 -0.85 -27.91 -6.82
N ALA A 49 -0.32 -27.34 -7.90
CA ALA A 49 -0.34 -25.90 -8.13
C ALA A 49 -1.78 -25.36 -8.24
N GLN A 50 -2.65 -26.07 -8.98
CA GLN A 50 -4.04 -25.69 -9.18
C GLN A 50 -4.88 -25.82 -7.91
N CYS A 51 -4.62 -26.82 -7.07
CA CYS A 51 -5.22 -26.96 -5.74
C CYS A 51 -4.80 -25.82 -4.81
N THR A 52 -3.54 -25.38 -4.88
CA THR A 52 -3.08 -24.22 -4.09
C THR A 52 -3.80 -22.94 -4.51
N GLN A 53 -3.97 -22.71 -5.82
CA GLN A 53 -4.76 -21.60 -6.33
C GLN A 53 -6.25 -21.73 -5.95
N GLY A 54 -6.81 -22.94 -6.00
CA GLY A 54 -8.18 -23.22 -5.56
C GLY A 54 -8.39 -22.94 -4.07
N TYR A 55 -7.42 -23.30 -3.22
CA TYR A 55 -7.46 -22.95 -1.80
C TYR A 55 -7.44 -21.44 -1.59
N ARG A 56 -6.60 -20.69 -2.32
CA ARG A 56 -6.59 -19.22 -2.26
C ARG A 56 -7.94 -18.62 -2.66
N TYR A 57 -8.58 -19.17 -3.70
CA TYR A 57 -9.93 -18.77 -4.13
C TYR A 57 -10.96 -19.02 -3.02
N VAL A 58 -10.99 -20.22 -2.45
CA VAL A 58 -11.94 -20.57 -1.38
C VAL A 58 -11.74 -19.70 -0.15
N ASN A 59 -10.48 -19.51 0.26
CA ASN A 59 -10.15 -18.68 1.41
C ASN A 59 -10.57 -17.21 1.21
N TYR A 60 -10.42 -16.69 -0.01
CA TYR A 60 -10.82 -15.32 -0.35
C TYR A 60 -12.34 -15.14 -0.37
N HIS A 61 -13.07 -15.99 -1.09
CA HIS A 61 -14.51 -15.81 -1.31
C HIS A 61 -15.41 -16.39 -0.19
N TYR A 62 -14.97 -17.44 0.51
CA TYR A 62 -15.84 -18.18 1.45
C TYR A 62 -15.32 -18.19 2.90
N MET A 63 -14.04 -17.91 3.16
CA MET A 63 -13.46 -17.92 4.52
C MET A 63 -13.09 -16.52 5.04
N GLY A 64 -13.70 -15.47 4.48
CA GLY A 64 -13.51 -14.09 4.94
C GLY A 64 -12.16 -13.46 4.55
N GLY A 65 -11.42 -14.05 3.60
CA GLY A 65 -10.19 -13.46 3.07
C GLY A 65 -10.45 -12.13 2.34
N SER A 66 -11.61 -11.96 1.71
CA SER A 66 -12.01 -10.68 1.10
C SER A 66 -12.06 -9.54 2.12
N GLN A 67 -12.66 -9.74 3.29
CA GLN A 67 -12.68 -8.74 4.37
C GLN A 67 -11.28 -8.40 4.87
N LYS A 68 -10.39 -9.39 5.01
CA LYS A 68 -9.00 -9.16 5.44
C LYS A 68 -8.19 -8.35 4.43
N VAL A 69 -8.40 -8.61 3.12
CA VAL A 69 -7.77 -7.83 2.05
C VAL A 69 -8.29 -6.39 2.05
N LEU A 70 -9.60 -6.21 2.21
CA LEU A 70 -10.21 -4.90 2.29
C LEU A 70 -9.73 -4.10 3.51
N GLU A 71 -9.67 -4.74 4.69
CA GLU A 71 -9.15 -4.16 5.93
C GLU A 71 -7.68 -3.76 5.80
N LYS A 72 -6.86 -4.61 5.16
CA LYS A 72 -5.45 -4.30 4.90
C LYS A 72 -5.31 -3.08 3.98
N ARG A 73 -6.06 -3.04 2.88
CA ARG A 73 -6.07 -1.88 1.96
C ARG A 73 -6.56 -0.61 2.66
N ALA A 74 -7.58 -0.71 3.52
CA ALA A 74 -8.07 0.42 4.31
C ALA A 74 -7.00 0.93 5.30
N LYS A 75 -6.30 0.03 6.01
CA LYS A 75 -5.20 0.39 6.92
C LYS A 75 -4.01 1.02 6.19
N GLU A 76 -3.66 0.53 5.01
CA GLU A 76 -2.61 1.12 4.17
C GLU A 76 -3.02 2.51 3.68
N GLY A 77 -4.28 2.68 3.24
CA GLY A 77 -4.83 3.99 2.86
C GLY A 77 -4.87 4.99 4.01
N LEU A 78 -5.27 4.55 5.22
CA LEU A 78 -5.26 5.36 6.44
C LEU A 78 -3.84 5.82 6.81
N LYS A 79 -2.84 4.93 6.79
CA LYS A 79 -1.45 5.31 7.05
C LYS A 79 -0.91 6.33 6.03
N GLY A 80 -1.28 6.17 4.75
CA GLY A 80 -0.94 7.13 3.72
C GLY A 80 -1.56 8.52 3.96
N ALA A 81 -2.82 8.54 4.39
CA ALA A 81 -3.53 9.77 4.73
C ALA A 81 -2.95 10.45 5.98
N GLU A 82 -2.62 9.68 7.03
CA GLU A 82 -1.95 10.18 8.24
C GLU A 82 -0.61 10.83 7.91
N GLY A 83 0.22 10.19 7.09
CA GLY A 83 1.50 10.78 6.66
C GLY A 83 1.33 12.09 5.87
N GLY A 84 0.32 12.18 5.00
CA GLY A 84 0.01 13.40 4.28
C GLY A 84 -0.48 14.53 5.19
N LEU A 85 -1.29 14.21 6.20
CA LEU A 85 -1.79 15.16 7.19
C LEU A 85 -0.69 15.67 8.12
N GLU A 86 0.25 14.80 8.50
CA GLU A 86 1.41 15.15 9.31
C GLU A 86 2.35 16.10 8.55
N GLN A 87 2.60 15.80 7.27
CA GLN A 87 3.40 16.66 6.40
C GLN A 87 2.75 18.05 6.17
N ALA A 88 1.41 18.09 6.04
CA ALA A 88 0.66 19.33 5.95
C ALA A 88 0.73 20.15 7.24
N LYS A 89 0.59 19.50 8.41
CA LYS A 89 0.74 20.14 9.72
C LYS A 89 2.13 20.75 9.91
N MET A 90 3.18 19.99 9.61
CA MET A 90 4.56 20.50 9.72
C MET A 90 4.80 21.72 8.83
N SER A 91 4.25 21.71 7.61
CA SER A 91 4.36 22.84 6.68
C SER A 91 3.60 24.07 7.18
N PHE A 92 2.45 23.85 7.83
CA PHE A 92 1.65 24.91 8.42
C PHE A 92 2.32 25.52 9.65
N ASP A 93 2.86 24.68 10.55
CA ASP A 93 3.61 25.12 11.72
C ASP A 93 4.86 25.90 11.32
N GLN A 94 5.62 25.44 10.31
CA GLN A 94 6.76 26.19 9.78
C GLN A 94 6.35 27.57 9.23
N ALA A 95 5.22 27.65 8.52
CA ALA A 95 4.72 28.91 7.97
C ALA A 95 4.29 29.88 9.09
N ALA A 96 3.62 29.38 10.13
CA ALA A 96 3.24 30.16 11.30
C ALA A 96 4.47 30.69 12.05
N ASP A 97 5.48 29.83 12.25
CA ASP A 97 6.72 30.16 12.96
C ASP A 97 7.56 31.19 12.19
N GLN A 98 7.56 31.13 10.85
CA GLN A 98 8.17 32.17 10.00
C GLN A 98 7.41 33.50 10.06
N ALA A 99 6.08 33.47 10.10
CA ALA A 99 5.27 34.68 10.20
C ALA A 99 5.49 35.41 11.54
N GLU A 100 5.54 34.68 12.66
CA GLU A 100 5.86 35.24 13.98
C GLU A 100 7.26 35.84 14.03
N LYS A 101 8.27 35.14 13.48
CA LYS A 101 9.65 35.67 13.40
C LYS A 101 9.72 36.94 12.56
N GLY A 102 9.00 36.99 11.43
CA GLY A 102 8.93 38.17 10.57
C GLY A 102 8.29 39.38 11.27
N LEU A 103 7.20 39.15 12.02
CA LEU A 103 6.56 40.17 12.85
C LEU A 103 7.50 40.70 13.94
N GLN A 104 8.19 39.82 14.68
CA GLN A 104 9.14 40.23 15.71
C GLN A 104 10.34 41.00 15.13
N GLN A 105 10.84 40.59 13.96
CA GLN A 105 11.91 41.32 13.26
C GLN A 105 11.43 42.71 12.82
N GLY A 106 10.22 42.81 12.28
CA GLY A 106 9.60 44.08 11.91
C GLY A 106 9.47 45.01 13.12
N TYR A 107 8.99 44.48 14.25
CA TYR A 107 8.82 45.26 15.48
C TYR A 107 10.16 45.80 16.01
N LYS A 108 11.20 44.95 16.08
CA LYS A 108 12.55 45.36 16.50
C LYS A 108 13.16 46.42 15.57
N LYS A 109 12.92 46.31 14.26
CA LYS A 109 13.41 47.28 13.28
C LYS A 109 12.73 48.64 13.45
N VAL A 110 11.40 48.65 13.63
CA VAL A 110 10.62 49.87 13.89
C VAL A 110 11.06 50.51 15.22
N GLU A 111 11.19 49.72 16.29
CA GLU A 111 11.66 50.21 17.59
C GLU A 111 13.06 50.84 17.49
N GLY A 112 13.97 50.21 16.75
CA GLY A 112 15.31 50.74 16.49
C GLY A 112 15.29 52.08 15.76
N SER A 113 14.52 52.19 14.67
CA SER A 113 14.39 53.44 13.91
C SER A 113 13.71 54.56 14.72
N VAL A 114 12.75 54.23 15.57
CA VAL A 114 12.11 55.21 16.48
C VAL A 114 13.10 55.73 17.52
N LYS A 115 13.91 54.85 18.13
CA LYS A 115 14.97 55.27 19.07
C LYS A 115 16.00 56.17 18.40
N GLU A 116 16.39 55.84 17.17
CA GLU A 116 17.35 56.62 16.40
C GLU A 116 16.79 58.01 16.04
N ALA A 117 15.53 58.08 15.58
CA ALA A 117 14.85 59.33 15.29
C ALA A 117 14.69 60.22 16.55
N MET A 118 14.29 59.64 17.68
CA MET A 118 14.18 60.35 18.97
C MET A 118 15.54 60.92 19.41
N GLY A 119 16.62 60.16 19.25
CA GLY A 119 17.97 60.64 19.56
C GLY A 119 18.44 61.78 18.65
N GLN A 120 18.01 61.81 17.39
CA GLN A 120 18.28 62.94 16.50
C GLN A 120 17.47 64.18 16.87
N VAL A 121 16.20 64.02 17.24
CA VAL A 121 15.35 65.12 17.71
C VAL A 121 15.91 65.73 19.00
N GLU A 122 16.34 64.90 19.96
CA GLU A 122 16.94 65.39 21.22
C GLU A 122 18.25 66.17 20.98
N LYS A 123 19.07 65.73 20.01
CA LYS A 123 20.27 66.48 19.60
C LYS A 123 19.97 67.78 18.86
N ALA A 124 18.85 67.86 18.15
CA ALA A 124 18.44 69.07 17.43
C ALA A 124 17.74 70.10 18.33
N VAL A 125 17.19 69.66 19.47
CA VAL A 125 16.49 70.50 20.46
C VAL A 125 17.45 71.08 21.52
N ARG A 126 18.70 70.62 21.58
CA ARG A 126 19.72 71.01 22.58
C ARG A 126 20.82 71.87 21.96
#